data_AF-A0A365U5E8-F1
#
_entry.id   AF-A0A365U5E8-F1
#
_cell.length_a   1.000
_cell.length_b   1.000
_cell.length_c   1.000
_cell.angle_alpha   90.00
_cell.angle_beta   90.00
_cell.angle_gamma   90.00
#
_symmetry.space_group_name_H-M   'P 1'
#
loop_
_entity.id
_entity.type
_entity.pdbx_description
1 polymer ?
#
loop_
_entity_poly.entity_id
_entity_poly.type
_entity_poly.pdbx_seq_one_letter_code
_entity_poly.pdbx_strand_id
1 'polypeptide(L)'
;MNRRLTKPRAHRVLSVFCTPLAVAALGLAACAPVGDRPSPAQRLAVETPSLPPAKGFSGAPAAAPSRANADIARDFLDLAFRLESGKPLPVFTRFEQPITVRLTGRPSPGLEADLDRLLARLRAEADIDIRRAASGPAAITVEAVPGARIRRVLPQAACFVVPNVSSLSDYLSQRRTGLTSWSELTRRETVAIFLPMDVSPQEARDCLHEELAQALGPLNDLYRLSDSVFNDDNIHTVLTGFDMLVLRTHYDPALANGMTREAVAARLPEVLARLNPAGERLLRRPLGPTPGAWVEAIQTALGPGARQPQRQAAAVRAVQIAAAEGWRDHRLAFSHFALGRIAQHADPQLARRAFERADRIYADVPGGALHRAFVGAQLAAYALAEGDAAQVRRLTEMHLPVAKRHENAMLLATLMMLRAEALEMQGHRADARAVRLDSLGWARYGFGPEWAVRAKLREIAALDPTDPRG
;
A
#
# COMPACT_ATOMS: atom_id res chain seq x y z
N MET A 1 22.10 -15.39 7.74
CA MET A 1 21.75 -14.66 6.50
C MET A 1 20.67 -13.64 6.85
N ASN A 2 21.06 -12.43 7.26
CA ASN A 2 20.17 -11.37 7.77
C ASN A 2 19.58 -10.54 6.63
N ARG A 3 18.69 -11.13 5.83
CA ARG A 3 17.94 -10.41 4.80
C ARG A 3 16.67 -9.87 5.43
N ARG A 4 16.34 -8.59 5.19
CA ARG A 4 14.98 -8.08 5.42
C ARG A 4 14.08 -8.74 4.36
N LEU A 5 13.04 -9.44 4.82
CA LEU A 5 12.04 -10.03 3.95
C LEU A 5 11.03 -8.93 3.68
N THR A 6 11.29 -8.17 2.63
CA THR A 6 10.44 -7.13 2.08
C THR A 6 8.96 -7.49 2.08
N LYS A 7 8.11 -6.49 2.28
CA LYS A 7 6.68 -6.65 2.05
C LYS A 7 6.44 -7.28 0.68
N PRO A 8 5.69 -8.39 0.61
CA PRO A 8 5.33 -8.99 -0.65
C PRO A 8 4.48 -7.99 -1.45
N ARG A 9 4.69 -7.97 -2.76
CA ARG A 9 3.97 -7.11 -3.74
C ARG A 9 2.49 -6.88 -3.39
N ALA A 10 2.15 -5.68 -2.91
CA ALA A 10 0.76 -5.27 -2.71
C ALA A 10 -0.01 -5.09 -4.03
N HIS A 11 0.66 -4.57 -5.07
CA HIS A 11 -0.06 -4.01 -6.23
C HIS A 11 -0.37 -5.01 -7.35
N ARG A 12 0.22 -6.22 -7.32
CA ARG A 12 -0.26 -7.32 -8.19
C ARG A 12 -1.55 -7.96 -7.67
N VAL A 13 -1.95 -7.69 -6.43
CA VAL A 13 -3.20 -8.22 -5.87
C VAL A 13 -4.43 -7.52 -6.47
N LEU A 14 -4.30 -6.31 -7.03
CA LEU A 14 -5.40 -5.58 -7.68
C LEU A 14 -5.48 -5.74 -9.21
N SER A 15 -4.53 -6.42 -9.85
CA SER A 15 -4.35 -6.35 -11.31
C SER A 15 -4.28 -7.70 -12.05
N VAL A 16 -4.66 -8.82 -11.43
CA VAL A 16 -4.67 -10.13 -12.11
C VAL A 16 -6.10 -10.64 -12.29
N PHE A 17 -6.74 -10.20 -13.36
CA PHE A 17 -7.75 -10.97 -14.08
C PHE A 17 -7.17 -11.25 -15.47
N CYS A 18 -6.70 -12.49 -15.69
CA CYS A 18 -6.32 -12.96 -17.00
C CYS A 18 -7.46 -13.86 -17.48
N THR A 19 -8.29 -13.37 -18.39
CA THR A 19 -9.32 -14.18 -19.07
C THR A 19 -8.64 -15.15 -20.04
N PRO A 20 -9.00 -16.45 -20.05
CA PRO A 20 -8.57 -17.34 -21.12
C PRO A 20 -9.47 -17.16 -22.34
N LEU A 21 -8.83 -16.94 -23.49
CA LEU A 21 -9.45 -16.98 -24.82
C LEU A 21 -10.06 -18.37 -25.04
N ALA A 22 -11.38 -18.45 -25.25
CA ALA A 22 -12.00 -19.62 -25.87
C ALA A 22 -11.98 -19.43 -27.39
N VAL A 23 -11.06 -20.12 -28.05
CA VAL A 23 -11.05 -20.28 -29.51
C VAL A 23 -12.04 -21.40 -29.86
N ALA A 24 -13.05 -21.08 -30.67
CA ALA A 24 -13.79 -22.07 -31.44
C ALA A 24 -13.76 -21.62 -32.91
N ALA A 25 -13.09 -22.42 -33.74
CA ALA A 25 -13.03 -22.28 -35.18
C ALA A 25 -14.02 -23.24 -35.85
N LEU A 26 -14.55 -22.82 -37.02
CA LEU A 26 -15.09 -23.56 -38.19
C LEU A 26 -16.23 -22.70 -38.80
N GLY A 27 -16.36 -22.42 -40.09
CA GLY A 27 -15.71 -22.92 -41.31
C GLY A 27 -16.01 -22.01 -42.52
N LEU A 28 -15.62 -22.50 -43.70
CA LEU A 28 -15.30 -21.80 -44.95
C LEU A 28 -16.47 -21.28 -45.83
N ALA A 29 -16.09 -20.30 -46.67
CA ALA A 29 -16.48 -20.03 -48.07
C ALA A 29 -17.72 -19.17 -48.41
N ALA A 30 -17.49 -17.97 -48.96
CA ALA A 30 -17.90 -17.58 -50.32
C ALA A 30 -17.29 -16.21 -50.71
N CYS A 31 -16.68 -16.14 -51.89
CA CYS A 31 -16.15 -14.91 -52.49
C CYS A 31 -17.27 -14.15 -53.23
N ALA A 32 -17.40 -12.84 -52.96
CA ALA A 32 -17.99 -11.85 -53.86
C ALA A 32 -17.32 -10.49 -53.62
N PRO A 33 -16.98 -9.71 -54.68
CA PRO A 33 -16.35 -8.41 -54.52
C PRO A 33 -17.43 -7.37 -54.21
N VAL A 34 -17.44 -6.85 -52.99
CA VAL A 34 -18.34 -5.75 -52.59
C VAL A 34 -17.48 -4.66 -51.97
N GLY A 35 -17.58 -3.47 -52.55
CA GLY A 35 -16.61 -2.38 -52.50
C GLY A 35 -16.16 -1.89 -51.13
N ASP A 36 -15.05 -1.15 -51.17
CA ASP A 36 -14.33 -0.54 -50.05
C ASP A 36 -15.27 0.08 -49.01
N ARG A 37 -15.65 -0.75 -48.04
CA ARG A 37 -16.10 -0.30 -46.73
C ARG A 37 -14.97 -0.61 -45.77
N PRO A 38 -14.48 0.37 -44.99
CA PRO A 38 -13.45 0.11 -44.00
C PRO A 38 -13.90 -1.03 -43.09
N SER A 39 -12.99 -1.98 -42.86
CA SER A 39 -13.22 -3.12 -41.98
C SER A 39 -13.68 -2.67 -40.58
N PRO A 40 -14.38 -3.51 -39.79
CA PRO A 40 -14.69 -3.19 -38.40
C PRO A 40 -13.46 -2.77 -37.58
N ALA A 41 -12.26 -3.27 -37.94
CA ALA A 41 -10.99 -2.89 -37.36
C ALA A 41 -10.55 -1.46 -37.72
N GLN A 42 -10.94 -0.94 -38.90
CA GLN A 42 -10.63 0.44 -39.32
C GLN A 42 -11.63 1.47 -38.77
N ARG A 43 -12.84 1.08 -38.36
CA ARG A 43 -13.78 1.97 -37.64
C ARG A 43 -13.46 2.15 -36.15
N LEU A 44 -12.56 1.34 -35.60
CA LEU A 44 -12.02 1.48 -34.24
C LEU A 44 -10.77 2.36 -34.16
N ALA A 45 -10.26 2.83 -35.30
CA ALA A 45 -9.24 3.89 -35.35
C ALA A 45 -9.89 5.28 -35.30
N VAL A 46 -10.85 5.49 -34.39
CA VAL A 46 -11.06 6.84 -33.86
C VAL A 46 -9.84 7.10 -33.01
N GLU A 47 -8.99 8.04 -33.44
CA GLU A 47 -7.89 8.58 -32.65
C GLU A 47 -8.34 8.70 -31.20
N THR A 48 -7.89 7.77 -30.38
CA THR A 48 -8.30 7.75 -29.00
C THR A 48 -7.52 8.89 -28.36
N PRO A 49 -8.18 9.95 -27.86
CA PRO A 49 -7.44 11.05 -27.26
C PRO A 49 -6.50 10.48 -26.18
N SER A 50 -5.27 10.99 -26.16
CA SER A 50 -4.31 10.65 -25.12
C SER A 50 -4.94 10.84 -23.75
N LEU A 51 -4.66 9.94 -22.81
CA LEU A 51 -5.21 10.08 -21.46
C LEU A 51 -4.68 11.38 -20.85
N PRO A 52 -5.48 12.08 -20.01
CA PRO A 52 -5.01 13.28 -19.33
C PRO A 52 -3.74 12.99 -18.52
N PRO A 53 -2.91 14.01 -18.24
CA PRO A 53 -1.75 13.85 -17.38
C PRO A 53 -2.15 13.33 -15.99
N ALA A 54 -1.21 12.67 -15.32
CA ALA A 54 -1.43 12.20 -13.96
C ALA A 54 -1.70 13.38 -13.02
N LYS A 55 -2.71 13.23 -12.16
CA LYS A 55 -2.96 14.15 -11.04
C LYS A 55 -1.97 13.86 -9.90
N GLY A 56 -1.87 14.79 -8.96
CA GLY A 56 -1.11 14.61 -7.73
C GLY A 56 -1.89 15.10 -6.52
N PHE A 57 -1.50 14.63 -5.34
CA PHE A 57 -2.02 15.14 -4.08
C PHE A 57 -1.22 16.39 -3.65
N SER A 58 -1.92 17.37 -3.07
CA SER A 58 -1.31 18.57 -2.49
C SER A 58 -0.74 18.34 -1.08
N GLY A 59 -0.93 17.14 -0.52
CA GLY A 59 -0.66 16.84 0.89
C GLY A 59 -1.82 17.22 1.79
N ALA A 60 -2.19 16.34 2.72
CA ALA A 60 -3.02 16.66 3.87
C ALA A 60 -2.20 16.50 5.16
N PRO A 61 -2.28 17.43 6.13
CA PRO A 61 -1.67 17.24 7.43
C PRO A 61 -2.17 15.93 8.05
N ALA A 62 -1.27 15.18 8.67
CA ALA A 62 -1.68 13.98 9.37
C ALA A 62 -2.62 14.31 10.53
N ALA A 63 -3.69 13.53 10.67
CA ALA A 63 -4.55 13.60 11.84
C ALA A 63 -3.77 13.14 13.09
N ALA A 64 -3.96 13.81 14.22
CA ALA A 64 -3.32 13.41 15.47
C ALA A 64 -3.68 11.95 15.84
N PRO A 65 -2.74 11.17 16.42
CA PRO A 65 -3.01 9.81 16.86
C PRO A 65 -4.18 9.75 17.86
N SER A 66 -5.02 8.73 17.72
CA SER A 66 -6.17 8.48 18.59
C SER A 66 -5.93 7.33 19.59
N ARG A 67 -4.65 7.03 19.88
CA ARG A 67 -4.22 5.91 20.74
C ARG A 67 -3.69 6.39 22.08
N ALA A 68 -3.86 5.56 23.10
CA ALA A 68 -3.26 5.79 24.41
C ALA A 68 -1.73 5.70 24.35
N ASN A 69 -1.05 6.52 25.14
CA ASN A 69 0.42 6.56 25.16
C ASN A 69 1.03 5.21 25.54
N ALA A 70 0.40 4.46 26.45
CA ALA A 70 0.87 3.13 26.82
C ALA A 70 0.81 2.11 25.66
N ASP A 71 -0.15 2.24 24.74
CA ASP A 71 -0.23 1.38 23.56
C ASP A 71 0.81 1.79 22.51
N ILE A 72 0.97 3.10 22.29
CA ILE A 72 2.02 3.66 21.42
C ILE A 72 3.40 3.25 21.92
N ALA A 73 3.67 3.31 23.23
CA ALA A 73 4.95 2.92 23.82
C ALA A 73 5.27 1.44 23.59
N ARG A 74 4.29 0.54 23.78
CA ARG A 74 4.45 -0.88 23.46
C ARG A 74 4.82 -1.07 21.99
N ASP A 75 4.07 -0.45 21.10
CA ASP A 75 4.24 -0.64 19.66
C ASP A 75 5.54 -0.01 19.16
N PHE A 76 5.95 1.15 19.71
CA PHE A 76 7.25 1.75 19.46
C PHE A 76 8.39 0.78 19.78
N LEU A 77 8.36 0.10 20.93
CA LEU A 77 9.40 -0.85 21.32
C LEU A 77 9.45 -2.04 20.36
N ASP A 78 8.30 -2.58 19.96
CA ASP A 78 8.23 -3.71 19.05
C ASP A 78 8.63 -3.33 17.61
N LEU A 79 8.40 -2.08 17.23
CA LEU A 79 8.85 -1.51 15.97
C LEU A 79 10.38 -1.28 15.96
N ALA A 80 10.93 -0.71 17.03
CA ALA A 80 12.32 -0.28 17.08
C ALA A 80 13.33 -1.38 17.45
N PHE A 81 12.91 -2.41 18.21
CA PHE A 81 13.81 -3.43 18.76
C PHE A 81 13.66 -4.83 18.16
N ARG A 82 12.92 -4.97 17.05
CA ARG A 82 12.79 -6.24 16.33
C ARG A 82 12.85 -6.01 14.83
N LEU A 83 13.37 -6.99 14.11
CA LEU A 83 13.20 -7.08 12.66
C LEU A 83 11.93 -7.88 12.36
N GLU A 84 11.42 -7.74 11.13
CA GLU A 84 10.28 -8.52 10.62
C GLU A 84 10.49 -10.03 10.71
N SER A 85 11.75 -10.47 10.58
CA SER A 85 12.14 -11.88 10.77
C SER A 85 11.95 -12.37 12.21
N GLY A 86 11.58 -11.48 13.12
CA GLY A 86 11.47 -11.72 14.55
C GLY A 86 12.78 -11.55 15.30
N LYS A 87 13.92 -11.38 14.60
CA LYS A 87 15.24 -11.20 15.22
C LYS A 87 15.26 -9.93 16.08
N PRO A 88 15.67 -10.01 17.35
CA PRO A 88 15.80 -8.83 18.20
C PRO A 88 16.95 -7.94 17.70
N LEU A 89 16.77 -6.63 17.85
CA LEU A 89 17.82 -5.63 17.74
C LEU A 89 18.28 -5.31 19.16
N PRO A 90 19.56 -5.51 19.51
CA PRO A 90 20.01 -5.42 20.90
C PRO A 90 20.04 -3.97 21.42
N VAL A 91 20.22 -3.01 20.50
CA VAL A 91 20.36 -1.59 20.82
C VAL A 91 19.54 -0.72 19.88
N PHE A 92 19.15 0.44 20.38
CA PHE A 92 18.53 1.49 19.61
C PHE A 92 19.54 2.12 18.64
N THR A 93 19.11 2.35 17.39
CA THR A 93 19.92 3.04 16.38
C THR A 93 19.14 4.11 15.64
N ARG A 94 19.78 5.26 15.42
CA ARG A 94 19.30 6.39 14.61
C ARG A 94 20.47 7.12 13.94
N PHE A 95 20.15 8.00 13.00
CA PHE A 95 21.11 9.01 12.54
C PHE A 95 21.26 10.10 13.60
N GLU A 96 22.46 10.67 13.71
CA GLU A 96 22.62 11.98 14.34
C GLU A 96 22.26 13.07 13.31
N GLN A 97 21.46 14.06 13.73
CA GLN A 97 20.99 15.14 12.86
C GLN A 97 22.10 16.19 12.62
N PRO A 98 22.12 16.90 11.48
CA PRO A 98 21.15 16.89 10.37
C PRO A 98 21.28 15.69 9.42
N ILE A 99 20.17 15.24 8.84
CA ILE A 99 20.10 14.11 7.91
C ILE A 99 20.02 14.62 6.47
N THR A 100 20.89 14.11 5.60
CA THR A 100 20.89 14.46 4.17
C THR A 100 20.37 13.30 3.32
N VAL A 101 19.53 13.64 2.33
CA VAL A 101 18.93 12.68 1.39
C VAL A 101 19.30 13.04 -0.04
N ARG A 102 19.76 12.06 -0.80
CA ARG A 102 20.07 12.17 -2.23
C ARG A 102 19.20 11.21 -3.03
N LEU A 103 18.76 11.62 -4.21
CA LEU A 103 18.10 10.76 -5.20
C LEU A 103 19.05 10.52 -6.37
N THR A 104 19.21 9.26 -6.78
CA THR A 104 20.07 8.84 -7.89
C THR A 104 19.34 7.87 -8.83
N GLY A 105 19.99 7.52 -9.95
CA GLY A 105 19.43 6.61 -10.94
C GLY A 105 18.54 7.34 -11.95
N ARG A 106 17.44 6.71 -12.35
CA ARG A 106 16.46 7.28 -13.30
C ARG A 106 15.08 7.29 -12.63
N PRO A 107 14.77 8.30 -11.81
CA PRO A 107 13.49 8.38 -11.12
C PRO A 107 12.32 8.47 -12.10
N SER A 108 11.18 7.89 -11.73
CA SER A 108 9.94 8.05 -12.50
C SER A 108 9.43 9.50 -12.42
N PRO A 109 8.71 9.99 -13.45
CA PRO A 109 8.10 11.32 -13.40
C PRO A 109 7.28 11.52 -12.12
N GLY A 110 7.51 12.64 -11.43
CA GLY A 110 6.82 13.00 -10.18
C GLY A 110 7.50 12.53 -8.89
N LEU A 111 8.42 11.54 -8.94
CA LEU A 111 9.06 10.99 -7.74
C LEU A 111 9.89 12.03 -6.97
N GLU A 112 10.52 12.97 -7.67
CA GLU A 112 11.24 14.08 -7.04
C GLU A 112 10.32 14.96 -6.20
N ALA A 113 9.16 15.32 -6.75
CA ALA A 113 8.17 16.13 -6.05
C ALA A 113 7.52 15.35 -4.88
N ASP A 114 7.31 14.04 -5.02
CA ASP A 114 6.86 13.17 -3.93
C ASP A 114 7.89 13.13 -2.78
N LEU A 115 9.17 13.01 -3.10
CA LEU A 115 10.23 13.06 -2.10
C LEU A 115 10.33 14.43 -1.43
N ASP A 116 10.26 15.53 -2.18
CA ASP A 116 10.31 16.87 -1.58
C ASP A 116 9.14 17.13 -0.63
N ARG A 117 7.92 16.67 -0.99
CA ARG A 117 6.76 16.70 -0.10
C ARG A 117 6.98 15.87 1.16
N LEU A 118 7.49 14.65 1.02
CA LEU A 118 7.75 13.77 2.17
C LEU A 118 8.79 14.39 3.11
N LEU A 119 9.88 14.95 2.59
CA LEU A 119 10.88 15.64 3.41
C LEU A 119 10.31 16.88 4.11
N ALA A 120 9.43 17.63 3.44
CA ALA A 120 8.74 18.76 4.07
C ALA A 120 7.82 18.30 5.22
N ARG A 121 7.09 17.20 5.03
CA ARG A 121 6.24 16.61 6.07
C ARG A 121 7.05 16.08 7.25
N LEU A 122 8.16 15.37 7.01
CA LEU A 122 9.04 14.87 8.08
C LEU A 122 9.58 16.01 8.96
N ARG A 123 9.94 17.15 8.36
CA ARG A 123 10.32 18.35 9.12
C ARG A 123 9.15 18.94 9.90
N ALA A 124 8.00 19.11 9.26
CA ALA A 124 6.86 19.84 9.84
C ALA A 124 6.07 19.02 10.87
N GLU A 125 5.92 17.71 10.66
CA GLU A 125 5.06 16.82 11.46
C GLU A 125 5.87 15.97 12.45
N ALA A 126 7.07 15.54 12.07
CA ALA A 126 7.92 14.67 12.89
C ALA A 126 9.12 15.39 13.53
N ASP A 127 9.34 16.68 13.23
CA ASP A 127 10.42 17.50 13.80
C ASP A 127 11.82 16.90 13.57
N ILE A 128 12.02 16.29 12.39
CA ILE A 128 13.31 15.71 11.99
C ILE A 128 14.04 16.71 11.09
N ASP A 129 15.26 17.13 11.47
CA ASP A 129 16.13 17.91 10.59
C ASP A 129 16.64 17.03 9.44
N ILE A 130 15.87 17.04 8.34
CA ILE A 130 16.12 16.26 7.14
C ILE A 130 15.97 17.12 5.87
N ARG A 131 16.95 17.03 4.97
CA ARG A 131 16.98 17.85 3.75
C ARG A 131 17.64 17.17 2.57
N ARG A 132 17.39 17.69 1.37
CA ARG A 132 18.13 17.30 0.16
C ARG A 132 19.62 17.64 0.31
N ALA A 133 20.48 16.72 -0.12
CA ALA A 133 21.88 17.03 -0.33
C ALA A 133 22.03 17.94 -1.56
N ALA A 134 22.81 19.02 -1.44
CA ALA A 134 23.06 19.94 -2.56
C ALA A 134 24.02 19.34 -3.59
N SER A 135 25.02 18.59 -3.13
CA SER A 135 25.97 17.80 -3.92
C SER A 135 26.69 16.79 -3.02
N GLY A 136 27.38 15.82 -3.61
CA GLY A 136 28.24 14.89 -2.87
C GLY A 136 27.52 13.71 -2.19
N PRO A 137 28.19 13.06 -1.22
CA PRO A 137 27.62 11.99 -0.40
C PRO A 137 26.44 12.48 0.46
N ALA A 138 25.53 11.56 0.79
CA ALA A 138 24.38 11.83 1.66
C ALA A 138 24.19 10.67 2.64
N ALA A 139 23.63 10.95 3.82
CA ALA A 139 23.34 9.93 4.83
C ALA A 139 22.34 8.88 4.32
N ILE A 140 21.38 9.31 3.49
CA ILE A 140 20.42 8.43 2.82
C ILE A 140 20.54 8.62 1.31
N THR A 141 20.75 7.52 0.58
CA THR A 141 20.68 7.51 -0.89
C THR A 141 19.46 6.72 -1.35
N VAL A 142 18.50 7.40 -1.99
CA VAL A 142 17.41 6.78 -2.72
C VAL A 142 17.87 6.53 -4.15
N GLU A 143 18.03 5.27 -4.55
CA GLU A 143 18.42 4.89 -5.90
C GLU A 143 17.21 4.32 -6.65
N ALA A 144 16.78 5.02 -7.71
CA ALA A 144 15.76 4.53 -8.63
C ALA A 144 16.39 3.54 -9.63
N VAL A 145 15.96 2.28 -9.57
CA VAL A 145 16.51 1.17 -10.34
C VAL A 145 15.41 0.40 -11.07
N PRO A 146 15.70 -0.30 -12.19
CA PRO A 146 14.72 -1.20 -12.79
C PRO A 146 14.31 -2.28 -11.79
N GLY A 147 13.02 -2.50 -11.61
CA GLY A 147 12.49 -3.50 -10.67
C GLY A 147 12.95 -4.92 -10.99
N ALA A 148 13.28 -5.21 -12.24
CA ALA A 148 13.93 -6.47 -12.62
C ALA A 148 15.30 -6.67 -11.93
N ARG A 149 16.06 -5.60 -11.68
CA ARG A 149 17.31 -5.69 -10.91
C ARG A 149 17.03 -5.95 -9.44
N ILE A 150 16.05 -5.28 -8.84
CA ILE A 150 15.63 -5.53 -7.45
C ILE A 150 15.31 -7.03 -7.27
N ARG A 151 14.47 -7.58 -8.16
CA ARG A 151 14.04 -8.99 -8.09
C ARG A 151 15.16 -10.01 -8.27
N ARG A 152 16.24 -9.68 -8.99
CA ARG A 152 17.43 -10.55 -9.07
C ARG A 152 18.14 -10.67 -7.73
N VAL A 153 17.99 -9.67 -6.86
CA VAL A 153 18.64 -9.63 -5.54
C VAL A 153 17.71 -10.15 -4.45
N LEU A 154 16.46 -9.67 -4.44
CA LEU A 154 15.40 -10.05 -3.53
C LEU A 154 14.13 -10.33 -4.36
N PRO A 155 13.86 -11.60 -4.74
CA PRO A 155 12.76 -11.93 -5.65
C PRO A 155 11.37 -11.49 -5.20
N GLN A 156 11.16 -11.42 -3.88
CA GLN A 156 9.88 -11.04 -3.28
C GLN A 156 9.74 -9.53 -3.01
N ALA A 157 10.79 -8.75 -3.27
CA ALA A 157 10.83 -7.32 -3.01
C ALA A 157 10.23 -6.48 -4.12
N ALA A 158 9.41 -5.51 -3.74
CA ALA A 158 9.10 -4.36 -4.59
C ALA A 158 10.21 -3.30 -4.47
N CYS A 159 10.54 -2.94 -3.22
CA CYS A 159 11.58 -2.02 -2.80
C CYS A 159 12.28 -2.61 -1.55
N PHE A 160 13.42 -2.05 -1.16
CA PHE A 160 14.10 -2.43 0.08
C PHE A 160 15.12 -1.38 0.54
N VAL A 161 15.36 -1.35 1.86
CA VAL A 161 16.35 -0.50 2.53
C VAL A 161 17.50 -1.31 3.13
N VAL A 162 18.74 -0.80 2.99
CA VAL A 162 19.97 -1.47 3.43
C VAL A 162 20.94 -0.48 4.08
N PRO A 163 21.57 -0.81 5.22
CA PRO A 163 22.54 0.06 5.85
C PRO A 163 23.96 -0.12 5.28
N ASN A 164 24.82 0.85 5.55
CA ASN A 164 26.26 0.88 5.26
C ASN A 164 26.63 0.77 3.78
N VAL A 165 25.70 1.13 2.89
CA VAL A 165 25.90 1.14 1.43
C VAL A 165 25.22 2.34 0.81
N SER A 166 25.74 2.81 -0.34
CA SER A 166 25.19 3.97 -1.06
C SER A 166 24.61 3.66 -2.44
N SER A 167 24.72 2.41 -2.92
CA SER A 167 24.17 1.99 -4.21
C SER A 167 23.91 0.49 -4.27
N LEU A 168 23.16 0.03 -5.29
CA LEU A 168 22.83 -1.38 -5.47
C LEU A 168 24.08 -2.19 -5.83
N SER A 169 24.98 -1.60 -6.61
CA SER A 169 26.27 -2.22 -6.95
C SER A 169 27.14 -2.42 -5.71
N ASP A 170 27.17 -1.44 -4.82
CA ASP A 170 27.88 -1.49 -3.54
C ASP A 170 27.24 -2.52 -2.59
N TYR A 171 25.91 -2.57 -2.52
CA TYR A 171 25.24 -3.66 -1.82
C TYR A 171 25.62 -5.04 -2.34
N LEU A 172 25.70 -5.22 -3.66
CA LEU A 172 26.03 -6.52 -4.25
C LEU A 172 27.44 -7.01 -3.91
N SER A 173 28.41 -6.11 -3.77
CA SER A 173 29.78 -6.45 -3.35
C SER A 173 29.85 -6.75 -1.85
N GLN A 174 29.07 -6.05 -1.02
CA GLN A 174 29.12 -6.15 0.45
C GLN A 174 28.14 -7.16 1.07
N ARG A 175 27.13 -7.65 0.34
CA ARG A 175 26.04 -8.48 0.92
C ARG A 175 26.47 -9.78 1.63
N ARG A 176 27.72 -10.21 1.46
CA ARG A 176 28.29 -11.41 2.10
C ARG A 176 29.22 -11.11 3.28
N THR A 177 29.53 -9.85 3.56
CA THR A 177 30.53 -9.45 4.57
C THR A 177 29.93 -9.17 5.94
N GLY A 178 28.59 -9.15 6.07
CA GLY A 178 27.89 -8.80 7.31
C GLY A 178 27.74 -7.30 7.56
N LEU A 179 28.47 -6.44 6.82
CA LEU A 179 28.42 -4.98 6.96
C LEU A 179 27.02 -4.39 6.74
N THR A 180 26.19 -5.07 5.94
CA THR A 180 24.83 -4.65 5.58
C THR A 180 23.76 -5.15 6.56
N SER A 181 24.17 -5.62 7.74
CA SER A 181 23.28 -6.23 8.73
C SER A 181 22.73 -5.20 9.72
N TRP A 182 21.40 -5.01 9.70
CA TRP A 182 20.71 -4.16 10.67
C TRP A 182 20.94 -4.56 12.13
N SER A 183 21.06 -5.85 12.44
CA SER A 183 21.24 -6.32 13.83
C SER A 183 22.63 -6.05 14.40
N GLU A 184 23.61 -5.75 13.56
CA GLU A 184 24.98 -5.46 13.99
C GLU A 184 25.24 -3.95 14.06
N LEU A 185 24.25 -3.10 13.72
CA LEU A 185 24.40 -1.66 13.79
C LEU A 185 24.39 -1.19 15.24
N THR A 186 25.30 -0.27 15.54
CA THR A 186 25.32 0.52 16.79
C THR A 186 24.88 1.96 16.59
N ARG A 187 24.88 2.43 15.33
CA ARG A 187 24.42 3.75 14.88
C ARG A 187 24.10 3.71 13.38
N ARG A 188 23.37 4.71 12.87
CA ARG A 188 23.11 4.85 11.43
C ARG A 188 23.95 6.00 10.87
N GLU A 189 24.74 5.71 9.84
CA GLU A 189 25.59 6.71 9.17
C GLU A 189 25.30 6.80 7.68
N THR A 190 25.12 5.65 7.02
CA THR A 190 24.80 5.57 5.59
C THR A 190 23.74 4.51 5.36
N VAL A 191 22.69 4.83 4.61
CA VAL A 191 21.63 3.91 4.23
C VAL A 191 21.27 4.11 2.76
N ALA A 192 21.05 3.02 2.03
CA ALA A 192 20.50 3.07 0.68
C ALA A 192 19.06 2.53 0.66
N ILE A 193 18.21 3.18 -0.12
CA ILE A 193 16.84 2.78 -0.45
C ILE A 193 16.79 2.48 -1.94
N PHE A 194 16.28 1.31 -2.32
CA PHE A 194 16.16 0.90 -3.72
C PHE A 194 14.70 0.90 -4.14
N LEU A 195 14.35 1.83 -5.05
CA LEU A 195 12.98 1.99 -5.55
C LEU A 195 12.86 1.49 -7.00
N PRO A 196 11.77 0.80 -7.37
CA PRO A 196 11.51 0.44 -8.75
C PRO A 196 11.14 1.69 -9.57
N MET A 197 11.76 1.87 -10.73
CA MET A 197 11.45 2.98 -11.65
C MET A 197 10.37 2.65 -12.69
N ASP A 198 10.00 1.37 -12.81
CA ASP A 198 9.12 0.78 -13.82
C ASP A 198 7.73 0.38 -13.25
N VAL A 199 7.25 1.12 -12.26
CA VAL A 199 5.96 0.93 -11.58
C VAL A 199 5.08 2.19 -11.68
N SER A 200 3.86 2.14 -11.13
CA SER A 200 2.99 3.31 -11.09
C SER A 200 3.59 4.43 -10.19
N PRO A 201 3.29 5.71 -10.45
CA PRO A 201 3.70 6.80 -9.57
C PRO A 201 3.31 6.59 -8.10
N GLN A 202 2.09 6.11 -7.87
CA GLN A 202 1.65 5.75 -6.52
C GLN A 202 2.53 4.64 -5.92
N GLU A 203 2.74 3.51 -6.59
CA GLU A 203 3.57 2.42 -6.06
C GLU A 203 5.01 2.85 -5.74
N ALA A 204 5.61 3.72 -6.57
CA ALA A 204 6.93 4.29 -6.29
C ALA A 204 6.92 5.18 -5.04
N ARG A 205 5.88 6.02 -4.88
CA ARG A 205 5.68 6.85 -3.68
C ARG A 205 5.42 6.00 -2.44
N ASP A 206 4.60 4.97 -2.54
CA ASP A 206 4.23 4.09 -1.43
C ASP A 206 5.51 3.44 -0.85
N CYS A 207 6.35 2.87 -1.73
CA CYS A 207 7.68 2.40 -1.38
C CYS A 207 8.59 3.51 -0.80
N LEU A 208 8.56 4.71 -1.35
CA LEU A 208 9.37 5.83 -0.85
C LEU A 208 9.00 6.18 0.60
N HIS A 209 7.71 6.26 0.93
CA HIS A 209 7.25 6.57 2.28
C HIS A 209 7.71 5.51 3.28
N GLU A 210 7.51 4.25 2.93
CA GLU A 210 7.86 3.13 3.80
C GLU A 210 9.37 3.03 4.02
N GLU A 211 10.15 2.94 2.95
CA GLU A 211 11.58 2.67 3.04
C GLU A 211 12.35 3.87 3.60
N LEU A 212 11.87 5.11 3.39
CA LEU A 212 12.46 6.28 4.02
C LEU A 212 12.17 6.33 5.53
N ALA A 213 10.94 6.02 5.95
CA ALA A 213 10.61 5.93 7.36
C ALA A 213 11.43 4.82 8.05
N GLN A 214 11.63 3.68 7.38
CA GLN A 214 12.44 2.59 7.91
C GLN A 214 13.94 2.90 7.92
N ALA A 215 14.44 3.64 6.92
CA ALA A 215 15.81 4.16 6.90
C ALA A 215 16.09 5.06 8.11
N LEU A 216 15.12 5.89 8.50
CA LEU A 216 15.18 6.72 9.72
C LEU A 216 15.05 5.86 10.99
N GLY A 217 14.16 4.88 10.95
CA GLY A 217 13.77 3.97 12.03
C GLY A 217 12.36 4.29 12.50
N PRO A 218 11.52 3.29 12.85
CA PRO A 218 11.82 1.87 13.16
C PRO A 218 11.93 0.91 11.94
N LEU A 219 12.26 -0.38 12.18
CA LEU A 219 12.60 -1.38 11.11
C LEU A 219 11.64 -2.58 11.02
N ASN A 220 10.66 -2.67 11.91
CA ASN A 220 9.66 -3.74 11.92
C ASN A 220 8.35 -3.26 11.30
N ASP A 221 7.53 -4.23 10.89
CA ASP A 221 6.12 -4.04 10.57
C ASP A 221 5.25 -4.92 11.47
N LEU A 222 4.08 -4.41 11.85
CA LEU A 222 3.17 -5.03 12.80
C LEU A 222 1.74 -5.01 12.26
N TYR A 223 1.18 -6.19 11.99
CA TYR A 223 -0.21 -6.37 11.55
C TYR A 223 -1.28 -5.77 12.47
N ARG A 224 -0.94 -5.44 13.73
CA ARG A 224 -1.88 -4.84 14.67
C ARG A 224 -1.98 -3.30 14.57
N LEU A 225 -1.23 -2.67 13.67
CA LEU A 225 -1.24 -1.22 13.48
C LEU A 225 -2.19 -0.80 12.37
N SER A 226 -3.50 -0.80 12.64
CA SER A 226 -4.56 -0.52 11.65
C SER A 226 -4.47 0.82 10.92
N ASP A 227 -3.66 1.76 11.38
CA ASP A 227 -3.59 3.16 10.90
C ASP A 227 -2.15 3.59 10.59
N SER A 228 -1.30 2.68 10.11
CA SER A 228 0.14 2.88 9.99
C SER A 228 0.70 2.30 8.70
N VAL A 229 1.70 2.98 8.11
CA VAL A 229 2.53 2.41 7.04
C VAL A 229 3.34 1.21 7.54
N PHE A 230 3.66 1.14 8.84
CA PHE A 230 4.32 0.00 9.47
C PHE A 230 3.38 -1.20 9.69
N ASN A 231 2.29 -1.29 8.93
CA ASN A 231 1.42 -2.46 8.88
C ASN A 231 1.70 -3.25 7.60
N ASP A 232 1.83 -4.57 7.75
CA ASP A 232 2.16 -5.52 6.67
C ASP A 232 0.91 -5.92 5.83
N ASP A 233 -0.19 -5.16 5.94
CA ASP A 233 -1.38 -5.30 5.09
C ASP A 233 -1.36 -4.46 3.81
N ASN A 234 -0.40 -3.53 3.69
CA ASN A 234 -0.21 -2.61 2.55
C ASN A 234 -1.41 -1.70 2.22
N ILE A 235 -2.26 -1.40 3.21
CA ILE A 235 -3.43 -0.55 2.99
C ILE A 235 -3.08 0.93 3.14
N HIS A 236 -2.25 1.28 4.13
CA HIS A 236 -1.74 2.63 4.31
C HIS A 236 -0.50 2.87 3.46
N THR A 237 -0.60 3.84 2.55
CA THR A 237 0.41 4.09 1.52
C THR A 237 1.19 5.40 1.73
N VAL A 238 0.77 6.20 2.71
CA VAL A 238 1.43 7.45 3.11
C VAL A 238 1.52 7.50 4.63
N LEU A 239 2.61 8.09 5.14
CA LEU A 239 2.85 8.22 6.58
C LEU A 239 1.68 8.94 7.25
N THR A 240 1.14 8.27 8.26
CA THR A 240 0.01 8.72 9.08
C THR A 240 0.48 9.52 10.29
N GLY A 241 -0.46 10.03 11.09
CA GLY A 241 -0.09 10.75 12.31
C GLY A 241 0.53 9.83 13.37
N PHE A 242 0.14 8.55 13.38
CA PHE A 242 0.79 7.55 14.21
C PHE A 242 2.26 7.39 13.79
N ASP A 243 2.52 7.26 12.49
CA ASP A 243 3.87 7.10 11.96
C ASP A 243 4.73 8.34 12.25
N MET A 244 4.17 9.54 12.08
CA MET A 244 4.87 10.79 12.40
C MET A 244 5.19 10.93 13.89
N LEU A 245 4.28 10.53 14.78
CA LEU A 245 4.56 10.54 16.22
C LEU A 245 5.63 9.49 16.60
N VAL A 246 5.59 8.30 16.00
CA VAL A 246 6.62 7.27 16.20
C VAL A 246 7.99 7.79 15.75
N LEU A 247 8.06 8.40 14.56
CA LEU A 247 9.29 9.01 14.05
C LEU A 247 9.78 10.16 14.93
N ARG A 248 8.88 11.05 15.38
CA ARG A 248 9.22 12.13 16.31
C ARG A 248 9.75 11.61 17.65
N THR A 249 9.12 10.56 18.18
CA THR A 249 9.57 9.87 19.39
C THR A 249 10.96 9.25 19.19
N HIS A 250 11.22 8.65 18.02
CA HIS A 250 12.51 8.04 17.65
C HIS A 250 13.66 9.06 17.65
N TYR A 251 13.36 10.31 17.33
CA TYR A 251 14.34 11.41 17.32
C TYR A 251 14.29 12.31 18.56
N ASP A 252 13.56 11.91 19.59
CA ASP A 252 13.54 12.68 20.84
C ASP A 252 14.95 12.74 21.47
N PRO A 253 15.38 13.88 22.03
CA PRO A 253 16.69 14.01 22.67
C PRO A 253 16.90 13.06 23.86
N ALA A 254 15.83 12.57 24.49
CA ALA A 254 15.92 11.60 25.58
C ALA A 254 16.31 10.18 25.12
N LEU A 255 16.28 9.90 23.82
CA LEU A 255 16.71 8.64 23.23
C LEU A 255 18.06 8.82 22.52
N ALA A 256 18.95 7.83 22.57
CA ALA A 256 20.25 7.89 21.90
C ALA A 256 20.70 6.52 21.38
N ASN A 257 21.60 6.54 20.40
CA ASN A 257 22.27 5.34 19.90
C ASN A 257 22.87 4.51 21.06
N GLY A 258 22.71 3.19 21.02
CA GLY A 258 23.26 2.28 22.02
C GLY A 258 22.34 1.98 23.22
N MET A 259 21.23 2.70 23.39
CA MET A 259 20.28 2.40 24.47
C MET A 259 19.63 1.01 24.29
N THR A 260 19.47 0.27 25.39
CA THR A 260 18.74 -1.01 25.37
C THR A 260 17.23 -0.78 25.26
N ARG A 261 16.49 -1.86 24.98
CA ARG A 261 15.02 -1.82 24.94
C ARG A 261 14.43 -1.32 26.25
N GLU A 262 14.99 -1.75 27.38
CA GLU A 262 14.55 -1.38 28.73
C GLU A 262 14.84 0.10 29.02
N ALA A 263 16.03 0.58 28.62
CA ALA A 263 16.40 1.97 28.79
C ALA A 263 15.47 2.91 28.00
N VAL A 264 15.17 2.56 26.75
CA VAL A 264 14.18 3.30 25.94
C VAL A 264 12.79 3.21 26.57
N ALA A 265 12.35 2.02 26.97
CA ALA A 265 11.04 1.82 27.60
C ALA A 265 10.84 2.71 28.83
N ALA A 266 11.89 2.92 29.63
CA ALA A 266 11.84 3.79 30.81
C ALA A 266 11.68 5.29 30.46
N ARG A 267 12.07 5.73 29.26
CA ARG A 267 11.96 7.13 28.80
C ARG A 267 10.64 7.42 28.08
N LEU A 268 10.04 6.41 27.45
CA LEU A 268 8.84 6.60 26.61
C LEU A 268 7.65 7.28 27.33
N PRO A 269 7.34 7.01 28.62
CA PRO A 269 6.21 7.67 29.27
C PRO A 269 6.33 9.20 29.28
N GLU A 270 7.48 9.74 29.70
CA GLU A 270 7.71 11.19 29.76
C GLU A 270 7.74 11.81 28.35
N VAL A 271 8.41 11.14 27.40
CA VAL A 271 8.49 11.58 26.01
C VAL A 271 7.08 11.67 25.39
N LEU A 272 6.27 10.62 25.53
CA LEU A 272 4.93 10.58 24.95
C LEU A 272 3.94 11.50 25.67
N ALA A 273 4.08 11.71 26.98
CA ALA A 273 3.27 12.70 27.69
C ALA A 273 3.47 14.12 27.12
N ARG A 274 4.72 14.47 26.76
CA ARG A 274 5.05 15.74 26.12
C ARG A 274 4.60 15.81 24.66
N LEU A 275 4.83 14.75 23.88
CA LEU A 275 4.54 14.75 22.44
C LEU A 275 3.08 14.47 22.08
N ASN A 276 2.36 13.75 22.94
CA ASN A 276 0.95 13.35 22.76
C ASN A 276 0.17 13.43 24.08
N PRO A 277 -0.06 14.64 24.62
CA PRO A 277 -0.73 14.83 25.92
C PRO A 277 -2.19 14.35 25.93
N ALA A 278 -2.84 14.26 24.76
CA ALA A 278 -4.17 13.66 24.67
C ALA A 278 -4.15 12.15 24.98
N GLY A 279 -3.07 11.45 24.59
CA GLY A 279 -2.91 10.01 24.79
C GLY A 279 -2.78 9.57 26.24
N GLU A 280 -2.46 10.47 27.17
CA GLU A 280 -2.48 10.20 28.62
C GLU A 280 -3.89 9.90 29.15
N ARG A 281 -4.91 10.51 28.52
CA ARG A 281 -6.30 10.43 28.98
C ARG A 281 -7.10 9.34 28.27
N LEU A 282 -6.51 8.69 27.27
CA LEU A 282 -7.18 7.66 26.49
C LEU A 282 -7.08 6.30 27.18
N LEU A 283 -8.18 5.55 27.14
CA LEU A 283 -8.21 4.18 27.64
C LEU A 283 -7.33 3.28 26.79
N ARG A 284 -6.53 2.46 27.47
CA ARG A 284 -5.68 1.45 26.83
C ARG A 284 -6.54 0.41 26.11
N ARG A 285 -6.12 0.05 24.91
CA ARG A 285 -6.72 -1.01 24.07
C ARG A 285 -5.61 -1.94 23.57
N PRO A 286 -5.00 -2.74 24.46
CA PRO A 286 -3.84 -3.52 24.08
C PRO A 286 -4.23 -4.62 23.09
N LEU A 287 -3.57 -4.62 21.93
CA LEU A 287 -3.65 -5.71 20.98
C LEU A 287 -2.46 -6.64 21.19
N GLY A 288 -2.74 -7.92 21.43
CA GLY A 288 -1.71 -8.94 21.60
C GLY A 288 -0.86 -9.16 20.34
N PRO A 289 0.27 -9.88 20.45
CA PRO A 289 1.10 -10.23 19.31
C PRO A 289 0.30 -11.01 18.25
N THR A 290 0.70 -10.92 16.99
CA THR A 290 0.10 -11.67 15.90
C THR A 290 0.81 -13.03 15.76
N PRO A 291 0.10 -14.17 15.85
CA PRO A 291 0.70 -15.49 15.69
C PRO A 291 1.37 -15.66 14.32
N GLY A 292 2.56 -16.26 14.30
CA GLY A 292 3.30 -16.52 13.05
C GLY A 292 2.51 -17.38 12.06
N ALA A 293 1.72 -18.34 12.55
CA ALA A 293 0.85 -19.17 11.71
C ALA A 293 -0.26 -18.36 10.99
N TRP A 294 -0.76 -17.28 11.61
CA TRP A 294 -1.71 -16.38 10.96
C TRP A 294 -1.01 -15.55 9.87
N VAL A 295 0.19 -15.03 10.16
CA VAL A 295 1.01 -14.28 9.20
C VAL A 295 1.31 -15.14 7.97
N GLU A 296 1.76 -16.38 8.16
CA GLU A 296 2.03 -17.33 7.08
C GLU A 296 0.78 -17.60 6.23
N ALA A 297 -0.38 -17.75 6.87
CA ALA A 297 -1.65 -17.98 6.18
C ALA A 297 -2.05 -16.78 5.31
N ILE A 298 -1.92 -15.55 5.83
CA ILE A 298 -2.18 -14.31 5.08
C ILE A 298 -1.20 -14.15 3.92
N GLN A 299 0.09 -14.34 4.17
CA GLN A 299 1.13 -14.22 3.14
C GLN A 299 0.97 -15.29 2.05
N THR A 300 0.56 -16.51 2.41
CA THR A 300 0.25 -17.57 1.43
C THR A 300 -1.00 -17.25 0.63
N ALA A 301 -2.03 -16.68 1.25
CA ALA A 301 -3.27 -16.32 0.57
C ALA A 301 -3.04 -15.17 -0.44
N LEU A 302 -2.40 -14.08 -0.01
CA LEU A 302 -2.30 -12.84 -0.78
C LEU A 302 -0.99 -12.68 -1.54
N GLY A 303 0.08 -13.31 -1.07
CA GLY A 303 1.41 -13.21 -1.66
C GLY A 303 1.58 -14.02 -2.96
N PRO A 304 2.69 -13.79 -3.67
CA PRO A 304 3.01 -14.51 -4.90
C PRO A 304 3.49 -15.95 -4.62
N GLY A 305 3.31 -16.85 -5.58
CA GLY A 305 3.97 -18.15 -5.61
C GLY A 305 3.09 -19.36 -5.20
N ALA A 306 2.01 -19.14 -4.44
CA ALA A 306 1.06 -20.20 -4.12
C ALA A 306 0.05 -20.45 -5.25
N ARG A 307 -0.33 -21.72 -5.45
CA ARG A 307 -1.39 -22.10 -6.41
C ARG A 307 -2.77 -21.79 -5.83
N GLN A 308 -3.79 -21.63 -6.68
CA GLN A 308 -5.12 -21.20 -6.25
C GLN A 308 -5.75 -22.06 -5.12
N PRO A 309 -5.68 -23.41 -5.13
CA PRO A 309 -6.21 -24.21 -4.01
C PRO A 309 -5.47 -23.96 -2.68
N GLN A 310 -4.15 -23.73 -2.73
CA GLN A 310 -3.35 -23.42 -1.55
C GLN A 310 -3.72 -22.05 -0.99
N ARG A 311 -3.92 -21.06 -1.87
CA ARG A 311 -4.37 -19.72 -1.48
C ARG A 311 -5.74 -19.75 -0.81
N GLN A 312 -6.67 -20.56 -1.33
CA GLN A 312 -8.00 -20.75 -0.74
C GLN A 312 -7.91 -21.37 0.66
N ALA A 313 -7.17 -22.47 0.80
CA ALA A 313 -6.97 -23.12 2.09
C ALA A 313 -6.31 -22.19 3.12
N ALA A 314 -5.32 -21.40 2.69
CA ALA A 314 -4.64 -20.43 3.55
C ALA A 314 -5.58 -19.28 3.99
N ALA A 315 -6.41 -18.76 3.10
CA ALA A 315 -7.36 -17.70 3.45
C ALA A 315 -8.42 -18.19 4.47
N VAL A 316 -8.93 -19.42 4.31
CA VAL A 316 -9.82 -20.06 5.29
C VAL A 316 -9.10 -20.26 6.62
N ARG A 317 -7.86 -20.76 6.59
CA ARG A 317 -7.03 -20.94 7.80
C ARG A 317 -6.79 -19.64 8.55
N ALA A 318 -6.56 -18.52 7.86
CA ALA A 318 -6.38 -17.22 8.50
C ALA A 318 -7.63 -16.79 9.30
N VAL A 319 -8.83 -16.99 8.75
CA VAL A 319 -10.10 -16.73 9.47
C VAL A 319 -10.26 -17.66 10.67
N GLN A 320 -9.94 -18.95 10.52
CA GLN A 320 -10.02 -19.93 11.62
C GLN A 320 -9.09 -19.57 12.77
N ILE A 321 -7.84 -19.19 12.48
CA ILE A 321 -6.88 -18.75 13.50
C ILE A 321 -7.38 -17.49 14.19
N ALA A 322 -7.82 -16.47 13.43
CA ALA A 322 -8.33 -15.23 14.02
C ALA A 322 -9.54 -15.46 14.93
N ALA A 323 -10.42 -16.40 14.56
CA ALA A 323 -11.56 -16.80 15.40
C ALA A 323 -11.13 -17.57 16.66
N ALA A 324 -10.16 -18.48 16.54
CA ALA A 324 -9.62 -19.25 17.67
C ALA A 324 -8.89 -18.36 18.70
N GLU A 325 -8.21 -17.30 18.22
CA GLU A 325 -7.61 -16.25 19.05
C GLU A 325 -8.65 -15.32 19.70
N GLY A 326 -9.94 -15.46 19.37
CA GLY A 326 -11.02 -14.63 19.90
C GLY A 326 -10.96 -13.18 19.43
N TRP A 327 -10.28 -12.88 18.32
CA TRP A 327 -10.13 -11.51 17.83
C TRP A 327 -11.45 -10.90 17.40
N ARG A 328 -11.58 -9.60 17.66
CA ARG A 328 -12.68 -8.74 17.18
C ARG A 328 -12.16 -7.47 16.49
N ASP A 329 -10.86 -7.42 16.23
CA ASP A 329 -10.16 -6.27 15.68
C ASP A 329 -9.97 -6.38 14.15
N HIS A 330 -9.22 -5.43 13.58
CA HIS A 330 -8.98 -5.36 12.13
C HIS A 330 -8.27 -6.59 11.56
N ARG A 331 -7.55 -7.40 12.35
CA ARG A 331 -6.90 -8.61 11.83
C ARG A 331 -7.92 -9.68 11.47
N LEU A 332 -9.02 -9.78 12.23
CA LEU A 332 -10.15 -10.63 11.84
C LEU A 332 -10.81 -10.09 10.55
N ALA A 333 -11.02 -8.77 10.48
CA ALA A 333 -11.58 -8.13 9.29
C ALA A 333 -10.69 -8.34 8.06
N PHE A 334 -9.37 -8.25 8.21
CA PHE A 334 -8.40 -8.49 7.15
C PHE A 334 -8.39 -9.94 6.69
N SER A 335 -8.56 -10.89 7.61
CA SER A 335 -8.72 -12.31 7.28
C SER A 335 -9.95 -12.55 6.40
N HIS A 336 -11.08 -11.92 6.73
CA HIS A 336 -12.28 -11.97 5.90
C HIS A 336 -12.12 -11.26 4.56
N PHE A 337 -11.44 -10.10 4.53
CA PHE A 337 -11.12 -9.42 3.28
C PHE A 337 -10.26 -10.30 2.36
N ALA A 338 -9.22 -10.95 2.91
CA ALA A 338 -8.38 -11.88 2.18
C ALA A 338 -9.19 -13.06 1.63
N LEU A 339 -10.03 -13.70 2.45
CA LEU A 339 -10.95 -14.75 2.00
C LEU A 339 -11.86 -14.27 0.86
N GLY A 340 -12.43 -13.08 1.02
CA GLY A 340 -13.24 -12.42 0.00
C GLY A 340 -12.51 -12.32 -1.34
N ARG A 341 -11.29 -11.77 -1.32
CA ARG A 341 -10.42 -11.61 -2.49
C ARG A 341 -10.11 -12.94 -3.19
N ILE A 342 -9.84 -14.00 -2.43
CA ILE A 342 -9.46 -15.30 -3.00
C ILE A 342 -10.67 -16.08 -3.55
N ALA A 343 -11.83 -15.93 -2.93
CA ALA A 343 -13.04 -16.65 -3.32
C ALA A 343 -13.75 -16.07 -4.55
N GLN A 344 -13.45 -14.84 -4.99
CA GLN A 344 -14.25 -14.09 -5.99
C GLN A 344 -14.65 -14.87 -7.24
N HIS A 345 -13.77 -15.69 -7.82
CA HIS A 345 -14.07 -16.43 -9.05
C HIS A 345 -14.68 -17.80 -8.80
N ALA A 346 -14.26 -18.46 -7.71
CA ALA A 346 -14.66 -19.84 -7.44
C ALA A 346 -15.98 -19.92 -6.68
N ASP A 347 -16.23 -18.96 -5.78
CA ASP A 347 -17.45 -18.86 -4.97
C ASP A 347 -17.76 -17.37 -4.70
N PRO A 348 -18.46 -16.70 -5.65
CA PRO A 348 -18.83 -15.29 -5.51
C PRO A 348 -19.70 -15.01 -4.28
N GLN A 349 -20.52 -15.97 -3.85
CA GLN A 349 -21.39 -15.80 -2.68
C GLN A 349 -20.59 -15.82 -1.38
N LEU A 350 -19.64 -16.76 -1.24
CA LEU A 350 -18.70 -16.75 -0.11
C LEU A 350 -17.89 -15.47 -0.10
N ALA A 351 -17.41 -15.03 -1.27
CA ALA A 351 -16.63 -13.81 -1.39
C ALA A 351 -17.42 -12.59 -0.88
N ARG A 352 -18.67 -12.42 -1.34
CA ARG A 352 -19.56 -11.34 -0.89
C ARG A 352 -19.79 -11.39 0.62
N ARG A 353 -20.17 -12.56 1.19
CA ARG A 353 -20.38 -12.71 2.64
C ARG A 353 -19.12 -12.37 3.44
N ALA A 354 -17.94 -12.74 2.93
CA ALA A 354 -16.67 -12.41 3.57
C ALA A 354 -16.40 -10.89 3.55
N PHE A 355 -16.65 -10.20 2.43
CA PHE A 355 -16.55 -8.73 2.38
C PHE A 355 -17.55 -8.05 3.31
N GLU A 356 -18.81 -8.50 3.36
CA GLU A 356 -19.83 -7.96 4.28
C GLU A 356 -19.46 -8.18 5.76
N ARG A 357 -18.76 -9.29 6.07
CA ARG A 357 -18.22 -9.53 7.41
C ARG A 357 -17.05 -8.60 7.72
N ALA A 358 -16.15 -8.39 6.76
CA ALA A 358 -15.05 -7.46 6.89
C ALA A 358 -15.55 -6.01 7.08
N ASP A 359 -16.52 -5.55 6.29
CA ASP A 359 -17.09 -4.20 6.38
C ASP A 359 -17.65 -3.91 7.78
N ARG A 360 -18.46 -4.84 8.30
CA ARG A 360 -19.04 -4.72 9.65
C ARG A 360 -17.98 -4.60 10.73
N ILE A 361 -16.92 -5.41 10.68
CA ILE A 361 -15.86 -5.34 11.69
C ILE A 361 -15.07 -4.02 11.53
N TYR A 362 -14.70 -3.63 10.31
CA TYR A 362 -13.95 -2.38 10.10
C TYR A 362 -14.76 -1.13 10.48
N ALA A 363 -16.09 -1.17 10.41
CA ALA A 363 -16.93 -0.07 10.86
C ALA A 363 -16.76 0.23 12.36
N ASP A 364 -16.45 -0.79 13.17
CA ASP A 364 -16.27 -0.68 14.62
C ASP A 364 -14.80 -0.46 15.04
N VAL A 365 -13.84 -0.58 14.11
CA VAL A 365 -12.41 -0.44 14.39
C VAL A 365 -11.94 1.01 14.21
N PRO A 366 -11.40 1.66 15.25
CA PRO A 366 -10.74 2.96 15.11
C PRO A 366 -9.59 2.90 14.09
N GLY A 367 -9.56 3.86 13.18
CA GLY A 367 -8.57 3.89 12.09
C GLY A 367 -8.89 2.96 10.91
N GLY A 368 -9.90 2.09 11.01
CA GLY A 368 -10.27 1.13 9.95
C GLY A 368 -10.97 1.73 8.72
N ALA A 369 -11.10 3.05 8.62
CA ALA A 369 -11.87 3.71 7.56
C ALA A 369 -11.30 3.43 6.16
N LEU A 370 -9.98 3.43 6.00
CA LEU A 370 -9.33 3.15 4.72
C LEU A 370 -9.52 1.69 4.31
N HIS A 371 -9.32 0.75 5.23
CA HIS A 371 -9.60 -0.67 5.02
C HIS A 371 -11.05 -0.89 4.60
N ARG A 372 -11.98 -0.22 5.30
CA ARG A 372 -13.40 -0.25 4.95
C ARG A 372 -13.66 0.28 3.55
N ALA A 373 -12.97 1.33 3.11
CA ALA A 373 -13.10 1.85 1.75
C ALA A 373 -12.62 0.85 0.68
N PHE A 374 -11.58 0.06 0.95
CA PHE A 374 -11.19 -1.05 0.08
C PHE A 374 -12.27 -2.13 -0.01
N VAL A 375 -12.87 -2.51 1.13
CA VAL A 375 -14.01 -3.44 1.16
C VAL A 375 -15.20 -2.86 0.39
N GLY A 376 -15.53 -1.59 0.61
CA GLY A 376 -16.62 -0.89 -0.05
C GLY A 376 -16.48 -0.83 -1.57
N ALA A 377 -15.26 -0.71 -2.10
CA ALA A 377 -15.02 -0.81 -3.54
C ALA A 377 -15.37 -2.22 -4.08
N GLN A 378 -15.08 -3.29 -3.32
CA GLN A 378 -15.48 -4.65 -3.72
C GLN A 378 -17.00 -4.82 -3.66
N LEU A 379 -17.64 -4.37 -2.58
CA LEU A 379 -19.10 -4.43 -2.44
C LEU A 379 -19.82 -3.60 -3.51
N ALA A 380 -19.25 -2.46 -3.90
CA ALA A 380 -19.77 -1.65 -5.00
C ALA A 380 -19.63 -2.36 -6.36
N ALA A 381 -18.55 -3.11 -6.59
CA ALA A 381 -18.42 -3.94 -7.79
C ALA A 381 -19.48 -5.06 -7.85
N TYR A 382 -19.82 -5.70 -6.73
CA TYR A 382 -20.93 -6.66 -6.66
C TYR A 382 -22.28 -5.99 -6.92
N ALA A 383 -22.55 -4.84 -6.30
CA ALA A 383 -23.78 -4.09 -6.53
C ALA A 383 -23.92 -3.66 -7.99
N LEU A 384 -22.82 -3.29 -8.66
CA LEU A 384 -22.80 -2.96 -10.08
C LEU A 384 -23.19 -4.18 -10.94
N ALA A 385 -22.57 -5.33 -10.68
CA ALA A 385 -22.89 -6.60 -11.35
C ALA A 385 -24.34 -7.05 -11.16
N GLU A 386 -24.98 -6.64 -10.07
CA GLU A 386 -26.38 -6.95 -9.75
C GLU A 386 -27.38 -5.94 -10.33
N GLY A 387 -26.90 -4.90 -11.01
CA GLY A 387 -27.76 -3.85 -11.54
C GLY A 387 -28.20 -2.81 -10.49
N ASP A 388 -27.70 -2.85 -9.25
CA ASP A 388 -28.07 -1.95 -8.16
C ASP A 388 -27.24 -0.65 -8.17
N ALA A 389 -27.50 0.19 -9.16
CA ALA A 389 -26.84 1.49 -9.31
C ALA A 389 -26.99 2.39 -8.06
N ALA A 390 -28.11 2.28 -7.33
CA ALA A 390 -28.35 3.06 -6.13
C ALA A 390 -27.39 2.67 -5.00
N GLN A 391 -27.15 1.37 -4.80
CA GLN A 391 -26.18 0.88 -3.83
C GLN A 391 -24.74 1.23 -4.22
N VAL A 392 -24.37 1.14 -5.50
CA VAL A 392 -23.06 1.58 -5.99
C VAL A 392 -22.81 3.06 -5.64
N ARG A 393 -23.81 3.93 -5.89
CA ARG A 393 -23.71 5.36 -5.55
C ARG A 393 -23.56 5.59 -4.05
N ARG A 394 -24.35 4.91 -3.20
CA ARG A 394 -24.22 5.01 -1.73
C ARG A 394 -22.84 4.62 -1.25
N LEU A 395 -22.32 3.47 -1.70
CA LEU A 395 -21.00 2.97 -1.29
C LEU A 395 -19.87 3.89 -1.78
N THR A 396 -19.92 4.32 -3.04
CA THR A 396 -18.89 5.20 -3.59
C THR A 396 -18.89 6.58 -2.95
N GLU A 397 -20.07 7.17 -2.69
CA GLU A 397 -20.20 8.44 -1.98
C GLU A 397 -19.59 8.39 -0.57
N MET A 398 -19.82 7.30 0.17
CA MET A 398 -19.24 7.10 1.50
C MET A 398 -17.71 7.03 1.48
N HIS A 399 -17.12 6.40 0.46
CA HIS A 399 -15.70 6.03 0.47
C HIS A 399 -14.78 6.94 -0.34
N LEU A 400 -15.30 7.74 -1.29
CA LEU A 400 -14.50 8.68 -2.08
C LEU A 400 -13.73 9.70 -1.21
N PRO A 401 -14.33 10.36 -0.19
CA PRO A 401 -13.59 11.27 0.67
C PRO A 401 -12.49 10.58 1.47
N VAL A 402 -12.70 9.30 1.84
CA VAL A 402 -11.71 8.50 2.56
C VAL A 402 -10.51 8.21 1.68
N ALA A 403 -10.72 7.68 0.47
CA ALA A 403 -9.65 7.40 -0.48
C ALA A 403 -8.82 8.65 -0.80
N LYS A 404 -9.48 9.81 -0.96
CA LYS A 404 -8.82 11.09 -1.19
C LYS A 404 -7.99 11.55 0.01
N ARG A 405 -8.55 11.49 1.23
CA ARG A 405 -7.86 11.91 2.46
C ARG A 405 -6.62 11.07 2.76
N HIS A 406 -6.67 9.78 2.48
CA HIS A 406 -5.54 8.86 2.64
C HIS A 406 -4.63 8.80 1.40
N GLU A 407 -4.83 9.71 0.45
CA GLU A 407 -4.02 9.86 -0.76
C GLU A 407 -3.88 8.57 -1.59
N ASN A 408 -4.91 7.72 -1.62
CA ASN A 408 -4.90 6.47 -2.37
C ASN A 408 -5.58 6.67 -3.74
N ALA A 409 -4.81 7.06 -4.75
CA ALA A 409 -5.32 7.38 -6.09
C ALA A 409 -5.90 6.17 -6.82
N MET A 410 -5.31 4.98 -6.64
CA MET A 410 -5.81 3.73 -7.20
C MET A 410 -7.22 3.42 -6.69
N LEU A 411 -7.43 3.49 -5.37
CA LEU A 411 -8.74 3.31 -4.76
C LEU A 411 -9.72 4.42 -5.17
N LEU A 412 -9.26 5.67 -5.15
CA LEU A 412 -10.05 6.83 -5.55
C LEU A 412 -10.56 6.69 -6.99
N ALA A 413 -9.67 6.38 -7.93
CA ALA A 413 -10.01 6.17 -9.33
C ALA A 413 -10.99 5.00 -9.50
N THR A 414 -10.78 3.88 -8.80
CA THR A 414 -11.68 2.72 -8.83
C THR A 414 -13.09 3.09 -8.38
N LEU A 415 -13.22 3.79 -7.25
CA LEU A 415 -14.52 4.25 -6.73
C LEU A 415 -15.21 5.24 -7.69
N MET A 416 -14.45 6.13 -8.33
CA MET A 416 -14.99 7.05 -9.34
C MET A 416 -15.47 6.33 -10.59
N MET A 417 -14.71 5.34 -11.08
CA MET A 417 -15.11 4.53 -12.23
C MET A 417 -16.40 3.75 -11.94
N LEU A 418 -16.50 3.11 -10.78
CA LEU A 418 -17.73 2.43 -10.34
C LEU A 418 -18.92 3.40 -10.27
N ARG A 419 -18.71 4.61 -9.72
CA ARG A 419 -19.75 5.66 -9.67
C ARG A 419 -20.17 6.12 -11.06
N ALA A 420 -19.24 6.20 -12.01
CA ALA A 420 -19.54 6.58 -13.38
C ALA A 420 -20.43 5.55 -14.08
N GLU A 421 -20.17 4.25 -13.93
CA GLU A 421 -21.05 3.21 -14.50
C GLU A 421 -22.44 3.26 -13.85
N ALA A 422 -22.54 3.40 -12.53
CA ALA A 422 -23.84 3.53 -11.86
C ALA A 422 -24.66 4.77 -12.31
N LEU A 423 -23.99 5.89 -12.62
CA LEU A 423 -24.65 7.07 -13.19
C LEU A 423 -25.14 6.79 -14.63
N GLU A 424 -24.38 6.04 -15.42
CA GLU A 424 -24.75 5.65 -16.78
C GLU A 424 -26.01 4.77 -16.78
N MET A 425 -26.07 3.75 -15.90
CA MET A 425 -27.25 2.88 -15.71
C MET A 425 -28.53 3.66 -15.38
N GLN A 426 -28.39 4.78 -14.67
CA GLN A 426 -29.51 5.66 -14.28
C GLN A 426 -29.84 6.72 -15.33
N GLY A 427 -29.15 6.73 -16.48
CA GLY A 427 -29.35 7.71 -17.54
C GLY A 427 -28.71 9.08 -17.28
N HIS A 428 -27.93 9.24 -16.21
CA HIS A 428 -27.21 10.48 -15.87
C HIS A 428 -25.92 10.63 -16.69
N ARG A 429 -26.03 10.61 -18.02
CA ARG A 429 -24.89 10.48 -18.95
C ARG A 429 -23.86 11.62 -18.86
N ALA A 430 -24.32 12.85 -18.61
CA ALA A 430 -23.41 14.00 -18.49
C ALA A 430 -22.51 13.86 -17.24
N ASP A 431 -23.10 13.51 -16.10
CA ASP A 431 -22.40 13.29 -14.84
C ASP A 431 -21.47 12.06 -14.92
N ALA A 432 -21.95 10.98 -15.53
CA ALA A 432 -21.15 9.78 -15.78
C ALA A 432 -19.87 10.11 -16.58
N ARG A 433 -19.99 10.88 -17.67
CA ARG A 433 -18.83 11.34 -18.45
C ARG A 433 -17.90 12.22 -17.64
N ALA A 434 -18.42 13.17 -16.86
CA ALA A 434 -17.61 14.07 -16.05
C ALA A 434 -16.80 13.31 -14.99
N VAL A 435 -17.45 12.41 -14.24
CA VAL A 435 -16.77 11.57 -13.22
C VAL A 435 -15.75 10.63 -13.86
N ARG A 436 -16.10 10.02 -15.01
CA ARG A 436 -15.18 9.14 -15.74
C ARG A 436 -13.94 9.88 -16.19
N LEU A 437 -14.08 11.07 -16.79
CA LEU A 437 -12.94 11.92 -17.19
C LEU A 437 -12.09 12.32 -15.98
N ASP A 438 -12.72 12.73 -14.88
CA ASP A 438 -12.01 13.14 -13.66
C ASP A 438 -11.19 11.98 -13.06
N SER A 439 -11.70 10.74 -13.18
CA SER A 439 -11.03 9.53 -12.69
C SER A 439 -9.72 9.22 -13.42
N LEU A 440 -9.59 9.61 -14.70
CA LEU A 440 -8.46 9.22 -15.55
C LEU A 440 -7.14 9.80 -15.04
N GLY A 441 -7.13 11.06 -14.60
CA GLY A 441 -5.93 11.67 -14.04
C GLY A 441 -5.46 10.98 -12.74
N TRP A 442 -6.39 10.57 -11.89
CA TRP A 442 -6.09 9.78 -10.69
C TRP A 442 -5.64 8.36 -11.06
N ALA A 443 -6.26 7.75 -12.07
CA ALA A 443 -5.91 6.43 -12.57
C ALA A 443 -4.48 6.40 -13.15
N ARG A 444 -4.05 7.47 -13.82
CA ARG A 444 -2.68 7.61 -14.32
C ARG A 444 -1.65 7.68 -13.19
N TYR A 445 -2.00 8.27 -12.06
CA TYR A 445 -1.17 8.26 -10.86
C TYR A 445 -1.18 6.89 -10.16
N GLY A 446 -2.37 6.30 -9.97
CA GLY A 446 -2.56 5.05 -9.21
C GLY A 446 -2.20 3.75 -9.95
N PHE A 447 -2.49 3.66 -11.25
CA PHE A 447 -2.22 2.46 -12.06
C PHE A 447 -1.03 2.62 -13.01
N GLY A 448 -0.56 3.85 -13.25
CA GLY A 448 0.58 4.14 -14.11
C GLY A 448 0.22 4.18 -15.61
N PRO A 449 0.80 3.30 -16.46
CA PRO A 449 0.73 3.41 -17.91
C PRO A 449 -0.72 3.33 -18.46
N GLU A 450 -0.95 3.93 -19.64
CA GLU A 450 -2.31 4.05 -20.20
C GLU A 450 -3.00 2.70 -20.40
N TRP A 451 -2.25 1.68 -20.80
CA TRP A 451 -2.82 0.34 -21.00
C TRP A 451 -3.41 -0.24 -19.71
N ALA A 452 -2.80 0.05 -18.55
CA ALA A 452 -3.28 -0.42 -17.25
C ALA A 452 -4.57 0.32 -16.85
N VAL A 453 -4.61 1.64 -17.07
CA VAL A 453 -5.83 2.45 -16.88
C VAL A 453 -6.96 1.95 -17.77
N ARG A 454 -6.70 1.72 -19.06
CA ARG A 454 -7.69 1.22 -20.02
C ARG A 454 -8.15 -0.20 -19.66
N ALA A 455 -7.26 -1.07 -19.18
CA ALA A 455 -7.63 -2.38 -18.69
C ALA A 455 -8.59 -2.28 -17.50
N LYS A 456 -8.32 -1.39 -16.55
CA LYS A 456 -9.20 -1.20 -15.39
C LYS A 456 -10.58 -0.65 -15.77
N LEU A 457 -10.64 0.29 -16.71
CA LEU A 457 -11.90 0.81 -17.25
C LEU A 457 -12.74 -0.31 -17.88
N ARG A 458 -12.12 -1.16 -18.70
CA ARG A 458 -12.81 -2.30 -19.31
C ARG A 458 -13.29 -3.32 -18.27
N GLU A 459 -12.45 -3.61 -17.27
CA GLU A 459 -12.81 -4.51 -16.17
C GLU A 459 -14.06 -4.03 -15.42
N ILE A 460 -14.14 -2.73 -15.11
CA ILE A 460 -15.29 -2.15 -14.39
C ILE A 460 -16.51 -2.06 -15.29
N ALA A 461 -16.35 -1.62 -16.55
CA ALA A 461 -17.46 -1.52 -17.50
C ALA A 461 -18.11 -2.90 -17.77
N ALA A 462 -17.31 -3.97 -17.84
CA ALA A 462 -17.80 -5.33 -18.03
C ALA A 462 -18.66 -5.87 -16.86
N LEU A 463 -18.70 -5.16 -15.73
CA LEU A 463 -19.61 -5.50 -14.62
C LEU A 463 -21.00 -4.92 -14.83
N ASP A 464 -21.19 -3.87 -15.64
CA ASP A 464 -22.51 -3.27 -15.85
C ASP A 464 -23.34 -4.18 -16.77
N PRO A 465 -24.45 -4.77 -16.28
CA PRO A 465 -25.28 -5.67 -17.09
C PRO A 465 -26.06 -4.95 -18.20
N THR A 466 -26.09 -3.61 -18.19
CA THR A 466 -26.80 -2.78 -19.16
C THR A 466 -25.88 -2.19 -20.23
N ASP A 467 -24.57 -2.37 -20.10
CA ASP A 467 -23.60 -1.81 -21.02
C ASP A 467 -23.59 -2.59 -22.35
N PRO A 468 -23.90 -1.96 -23.50
CA PRO A 468 -23.87 -2.62 -24.80
C PRO A 468 -22.45 -3.00 -25.27
N ARG A 469 -21.41 -2.64 -24.51
CA ARG A 469 -20.00 -3.05 -24.73
C ARG A 469 -19.66 -4.39 -24.05
N GLY A 470 -20.55 -4.91 -23.21
CA GLY A 470 -20.44 -6.18 -22.48
C GLY A 470 -20.89 -7.38 -23.30
#